data_AF-A0A7Y3C0M1-F1
#
_entry.id   AF-A0A7Y3C0M1-F1
#
_cell.length_a   1.000
_cell.length_b   1.000
_cell.length_c   1.000
_cell.angle_alpha   90.00
_cell.angle_beta   90.00
_cell.angle_gamma   90.00
#
_symmetry.space_group_name_H-M   'P 1'
#
loop_
_entity.id
_entity.type
_entity.pdbx_description
1 polymer ?
#
loop_
_entity_poly.entity_id
_entity_poly.type
_entity_poly.pdbx_seq_one_letter_code
_entity_poly.pdbx_strand_id
1 'polypeptide(L)'
;MSNRFASEGVAIVDGDEGFLAESKQLFEGDVFATTSAQEAVDLASRSEVEVIFWGPSFATSPGLLSIETYDINPDVVMVLVAPVDIDNDVLRRAIRTGFRDIVEEPLKPDAVSSALDQASRLMKHRASATPSATAPPERITRRDGKLITVMAAKGGSGKTVVATNVATLLARWSEPGTVAMVDANLQFGDVALVLQVDPKQTIVNAAKEGEGLDAAFLATVLTDHPSGLKIMAAPLEPAFADEVPTPTLTHILDLMKGMFDYVVVDTAPALDDRLLAVLERSEQVLFVVDMDLPSIKNAKLALET
;
A
#
# COMPACT_ATOMS: atom_id res chain seq x y z
N MET A 1 -11.70 -28.32 -19.19
CA MET A 1 -10.62 -28.63 -18.24
C MET A 1 -11.10 -28.13 -16.88
N SER A 2 -11.22 -29.01 -15.89
CA SER A 2 -11.70 -28.65 -14.54
C SER A 2 -10.69 -27.68 -13.92
N ASN A 3 -11.13 -26.46 -13.63
CA ASN A 3 -10.29 -25.42 -13.05
C ASN A 3 -10.37 -25.50 -11.52
N ARG A 4 -9.77 -26.54 -10.93
CA ARG A 4 -9.78 -26.76 -9.48
C ARG A 4 -8.43 -26.39 -8.86
N PHE A 5 -8.44 -25.84 -7.65
CA PHE A 5 -7.25 -25.31 -6.96
C PHE A 5 -6.74 -26.25 -5.87
N ALA A 6 -5.45 -26.22 -5.54
CA ALA A 6 -4.93 -26.96 -4.40
C ALA A 6 -5.64 -26.53 -3.09
N SER A 7 -5.99 -27.50 -2.24
CA SER A 7 -6.70 -27.28 -0.96
C SER A 7 -5.77 -26.92 0.20
N GLU A 8 -4.45 -27.09 0.04
CA GLU A 8 -3.47 -26.78 1.08
C GLU A 8 -3.45 -25.28 1.39
N GLY A 9 -3.48 -24.94 2.68
CA GLY A 9 -3.38 -23.55 3.13
C GLY A 9 -4.65 -22.71 2.96
N VAL A 10 -5.81 -23.29 2.62
CA VAL A 10 -7.07 -22.54 2.43
C VAL A 10 -8.14 -23.00 3.40
N ALA A 11 -8.81 -22.03 4.02
CA ALA A 11 -10.03 -22.24 4.79
C ALA A 11 -11.20 -21.42 4.25
N ILE A 12 -12.40 -21.96 4.38
CA ILE A 12 -13.66 -21.28 4.05
C ILE A 12 -14.54 -21.30 5.29
N VAL A 13 -15.07 -20.15 5.69
CA VAL A 13 -15.91 -20.04 6.87
C VAL A 13 -17.18 -19.29 6.54
N ASP A 14 -18.33 -19.92 6.78
CA ASP A 14 -19.65 -19.31 6.57
C ASP A 14 -20.72 -20.03 7.38
N GLY A 15 -21.71 -19.30 7.88
CA GLY A 15 -22.85 -19.89 8.59
C GLY A 15 -23.80 -20.71 7.71
N ASP A 16 -23.75 -20.56 6.39
CA ASP A 16 -24.56 -21.32 5.42
C ASP A 16 -23.83 -22.57 4.90
N GLU A 17 -24.35 -23.74 5.25
CA GLU A 17 -23.84 -25.03 4.76
C GLU A 17 -23.97 -25.17 3.23
N GLY A 18 -24.95 -24.49 2.60
CA GLY A 18 -25.12 -24.47 1.15
C GLY A 18 -23.93 -23.81 0.45
N PHE A 19 -23.59 -22.59 0.85
CA PHE A 19 -22.40 -21.87 0.39
C PHE A 19 -21.11 -22.66 0.62
N LEU A 20 -20.95 -23.29 1.80
CA LEU A 20 -19.78 -24.13 2.08
C LEU A 20 -19.68 -25.33 1.13
N ALA A 21 -20.80 -26.00 0.86
CA ALA A 21 -20.84 -27.16 -0.03
C ALA A 21 -20.56 -26.79 -1.50
N GLU A 22 -21.01 -25.62 -1.96
CA GLU A 22 -20.70 -25.10 -3.30
C GLU A 22 -19.23 -24.71 -3.40
N SER A 23 -18.73 -23.93 -2.44
CA SER A 23 -17.36 -23.42 -2.45
C SER A 23 -16.31 -24.54 -2.37
N LYS A 24 -16.59 -25.64 -1.65
CA LYS A 24 -15.72 -26.84 -1.62
C LYS A 24 -15.46 -27.43 -3.01
N GLN A 25 -16.41 -27.31 -3.95
CA GLN A 25 -16.27 -27.93 -5.28
C GLN A 25 -15.19 -27.28 -6.15
N LEU A 26 -14.75 -26.07 -5.77
CA LEU A 26 -13.71 -25.30 -6.44
C LEU A 26 -12.29 -25.85 -6.18
N PHE A 27 -12.11 -26.68 -5.16
CA PHE A 27 -10.79 -27.16 -4.75
C PHE A 27 -10.58 -28.65 -5.15
N GLU A 28 -9.32 -29.02 -5.40
CA GLU A 28 -8.84 -30.39 -5.49
C GLU A 28 -8.45 -30.85 -4.09
N GLY A 29 -9.14 -31.87 -3.57
CA GLY A 29 -8.93 -32.39 -2.21
C GLY A 29 -9.88 -31.79 -1.17
N ASP A 30 -9.65 -32.12 0.10
CA ASP A 30 -10.48 -31.68 1.21
C ASP A 30 -10.02 -30.29 1.70
N VAL A 31 -10.57 -29.23 1.11
CA VAL A 31 -10.43 -27.87 1.65
C VAL A 31 -11.13 -27.77 3.00
N PHE A 32 -10.50 -27.09 3.95
CA PHE A 32 -11.11 -26.88 5.25
C PHE A 32 -12.30 -25.94 5.11
N ALA A 33 -13.49 -26.39 5.50
CA ALA A 33 -14.67 -25.53 5.56
C ALA A 33 -15.51 -25.78 6.81
N THR A 34 -15.82 -24.71 7.52
CA THR A 34 -16.51 -24.73 8.82
C THR A 34 -17.57 -23.65 8.90
N THR A 35 -18.56 -23.84 9.77
CA THR A 35 -19.52 -22.80 10.16
C THR A 35 -19.04 -21.99 11.36
N SER A 36 -17.90 -22.37 11.97
CA SER A 36 -17.34 -21.76 13.17
C SER A 36 -16.18 -20.82 12.85
N ALA A 37 -16.38 -19.53 13.09
CA ALA A 37 -15.30 -18.53 13.01
C ALA A 37 -14.10 -18.90 13.90
N GLN A 38 -14.36 -19.36 15.13
CA GLN A 38 -13.31 -19.75 16.07
C GLN A 38 -12.44 -20.89 15.52
N GLU A 39 -13.04 -21.88 14.85
CA GLU A 39 -12.29 -23.01 14.32
C GLU A 39 -11.39 -22.60 13.15
N ALA A 40 -11.87 -21.70 12.29
CA ALA A 40 -11.05 -21.12 11.23
C ALA A 40 -9.86 -20.31 11.79
N VAL A 41 -10.08 -19.54 12.85
CA VAL A 41 -9.03 -18.77 13.53
C VAL A 41 -8.02 -19.70 14.23
N ASP A 42 -8.48 -20.76 14.87
CA ASP A 42 -7.60 -21.74 15.53
C ASP A 42 -6.66 -22.40 14.52
N LEU A 43 -7.11 -22.69 13.29
CA LEU A 43 -6.26 -23.23 12.22
C LEU A 43 -5.24 -22.21 11.70
N ALA A 44 -5.66 -20.95 11.53
CA ALA A 44 -4.76 -19.86 11.21
C ALA A 44 -3.64 -19.71 12.26
N SER A 45 -3.96 -19.86 13.55
CA SER A 45 -2.96 -19.80 14.62
C SER A 45 -1.92 -20.92 14.58
N ARG A 46 -2.27 -22.08 14.01
CA ARG A 46 -1.38 -23.24 13.83
C ARG A 46 -0.54 -23.17 12.55
N SER A 47 -0.68 -22.10 11.76
CA SER A 47 -0.04 -21.94 10.44
C SER A 47 -0.43 -23.05 9.45
N GLU A 48 -1.60 -23.66 9.62
CA GLU A 48 -2.15 -24.65 8.69
C GLU A 48 -2.91 -23.98 7.53
N VAL A 49 -3.25 -22.70 7.70
CA VAL A 49 -4.05 -21.91 6.76
C VAL A 49 -3.36 -20.57 6.51
N GLU A 50 -3.30 -20.22 5.23
CA GLU A 50 -2.69 -19.01 4.69
C GLU A 50 -3.74 -18.02 4.18
N VAL A 51 -4.89 -18.54 3.71
CA VAL A 51 -6.02 -17.78 3.18
C VAL A 51 -7.30 -18.22 3.86
N ILE A 52 -8.07 -17.26 4.38
CA ILE A 52 -9.43 -17.50 4.88
C ILE A 52 -10.43 -16.74 4.03
N PHE A 53 -11.35 -17.47 3.40
CA PHE A 53 -12.55 -16.91 2.78
C PHE A 53 -13.67 -16.84 3.81
N TRP A 54 -14.07 -15.63 4.16
CA TRP A 54 -15.21 -15.36 5.03
C TRP A 54 -16.44 -15.16 4.17
N GLY A 55 -17.42 -16.05 4.30
CA GLY A 55 -18.58 -16.06 3.42
C GLY A 55 -19.59 -14.93 3.69
N PRO A 56 -20.68 -14.92 2.91
CA PRO A 56 -21.72 -13.88 2.93
C PRO A 56 -22.37 -13.65 4.30
N SER A 57 -22.44 -14.68 5.16
CA SER A 57 -22.97 -14.54 6.52
C SER A 57 -22.17 -13.55 7.38
N PHE A 58 -20.89 -13.36 7.06
CA PHE A 58 -20.00 -12.39 7.69
C PHE A 58 -20.02 -11.01 7.03
N ALA A 59 -20.60 -10.87 5.83
CA ALA A 59 -20.74 -9.62 5.09
C ALA A 59 -21.86 -8.73 5.64
N THR A 60 -21.94 -8.61 6.97
CA THR A 60 -22.89 -7.79 7.71
C THR A 60 -22.17 -7.04 8.82
N SER A 61 -22.74 -5.93 9.31
CA SER A 61 -22.13 -5.22 10.44
C SER A 61 -21.90 -6.10 11.68
N PRO A 62 -22.85 -6.96 12.11
CA PRO A 62 -22.62 -7.90 13.21
C PRO A 62 -21.57 -8.96 12.90
N GLY A 63 -21.55 -9.47 11.66
CA GLY A 63 -20.56 -10.44 11.19
C GLY A 63 -19.14 -9.89 11.30
N LEU A 64 -18.89 -8.72 10.73
CA LEU A 64 -17.58 -8.05 10.79
C LEU A 64 -17.14 -7.72 12.22
N LEU A 65 -18.06 -7.24 13.06
CA LEU A 65 -17.78 -7.00 14.49
C LEU A 65 -17.37 -8.28 15.23
N SER A 66 -17.95 -9.43 14.88
CA SER A 66 -17.55 -10.70 15.48
C SER A 66 -16.11 -11.08 15.11
N ILE A 67 -15.68 -10.74 13.89
CA ILE A 67 -14.32 -11.03 13.41
C ILE A 67 -13.28 -10.18 14.16
N GLU A 68 -13.60 -8.90 14.44
CA GLU A 68 -12.74 -7.99 15.21
C GLU A 68 -12.43 -8.48 16.63
N THR A 69 -13.19 -9.44 17.17
CA THR A 69 -12.93 -10.01 18.49
C THR A 69 -11.84 -11.09 18.51
N TYR A 70 -11.44 -11.59 17.33
CA TYR A 70 -10.42 -12.60 17.20
C TYR A 70 -9.05 -11.97 16.89
N ASP A 71 -8.01 -12.48 17.54
CA ASP A 71 -6.62 -12.13 17.21
C ASP A 71 -6.15 -13.02 16.07
N ILE A 72 -6.48 -12.61 14.84
CA ILE A 72 -6.12 -13.35 13.64
C ILE A 72 -4.68 -13.02 13.29
N ASN A 73 -3.87 -14.07 13.06
CA ASN A 73 -2.49 -13.92 12.66
C ASN A 73 -2.41 -12.95 11.44
N PRO A 74 -1.65 -11.84 11.53
CA PRO A 74 -1.56 -10.84 10.46
C PRO A 74 -0.98 -11.40 9.15
N ASP A 75 -0.45 -12.62 9.18
CA ASP A 75 0.14 -13.31 8.03
C ASP A 75 -0.92 -14.03 7.18
N VAL A 76 -2.15 -14.13 7.69
CA VAL A 76 -3.27 -14.80 7.03
C VAL A 76 -4.03 -13.80 6.16
N VAL A 77 -4.19 -14.14 4.88
CA VAL A 77 -4.97 -13.32 3.94
C VAL A 77 -6.45 -13.55 4.18
N MET A 78 -7.13 -12.50 4.63
CA MET A 78 -8.58 -12.52 4.82
C MET A 78 -9.29 -11.95 3.59
N VAL A 79 -10.16 -12.76 2.98
CA VAL A 79 -11.00 -12.37 1.83
C VAL A 79 -12.47 -12.44 2.24
N LEU A 80 -13.22 -11.37 2.03
CA LEU A 80 -14.67 -11.36 2.29
C LEU A 80 -15.42 -11.74 1.01
N VAL A 81 -16.29 -12.73 1.07
CA VAL A 81 -17.26 -13.04 0.02
C VAL A 81 -18.56 -12.36 0.38
N ALA A 82 -19.08 -11.52 -0.50
CA ALA A 82 -20.22 -10.66 -0.23
C ALA A 82 -21.20 -10.60 -1.42
N PRO A 83 -22.49 -10.32 -1.16
CA PRO A 83 -23.45 -10.08 -2.23
C PRO A 83 -23.13 -8.79 -3.00
N VAL A 84 -23.63 -8.69 -4.24
CA VAL A 84 -23.41 -7.56 -5.17
C VAL A 84 -23.85 -6.23 -4.58
N ASP A 85 -24.90 -6.24 -3.77
CA ASP A 85 -25.57 -5.08 -3.20
C ASP A 85 -25.15 -4.79 -1.74
N ILE A 86 -23.91 -5.14 -1.37
CA ILE A 86 -23.37 -4.86 -0.04
C ILE A 86 -23.43 -3.36 0.30
N ASP A 87 -23.85 -3.04 1.53
CA ASP A 87 -23.91 -1.67 2.02
C ASP A 87 -22.50 -1.06 2.15
N ASN A 88 -22.36 0.22 1.78
CA ASN A 88 -21.11 0.97 1.89
C ASN A 88 -20.54 1.02 3.31
N ASP A 89 -21.38 1.04 4.35
CA ASP A 89 -20.93 1.03 5.74
C ASP A 89 -20.32 -0.33 6.12
N VAL A 90 -20.87 -1.42 5.58
CA VAL A 90 -20.30 -2.76 5.73
C VAL A 90 -18.98 -2.86 4.95
N LEU A 91 -18.93 -2.35 3.71
CA LEU A 91 -17.70 -2.30 2.91
C LEU A 91 -16.57 -1.55 3.63
N ARG A 92 -16.87 -0.36 4.17
CA ARG A 92 -15.90 0.45 4.93
C ARG A 92 -15.43 -0.25 6.19
N ARG A 93 -16.33 -0.97 6.87
CA ARG A 93 -15.98 -1.73 8.06
C ARG A 93 -15.10 -2.92 7.71
N ALA A 94 -15.39 -3.66 6.65
CA ALA A 94 -14.56 -4.79 6.21
C ALA A 94 -13.11 -4.36 5.99
N ILE A 95 -12.90 -3.23 5.32
CA ILE A 95 -11.56 -2.64 5.13
C ILE A 95 -10.88 -2.34 6.47
N ARG A 96 -11.61 -1.86 7.48
CA ARG A 96 -11.08 -1.56 8.81
C ARG A 96 -10.77 -2.82 9.62
N THR A 97 -11.55 -3.89 9.43
CA THR A 97 -11.35 -5.20 10.06
C THR A 97 -10.08 -5.89 9.54
N GLY A 98 -9.51 -5.44 8.42
CA GLY A 98 -8.27 -5.99 7.86
C GLY A 98 -8.49 -6.94 6.69
N PHE A 99 -9.71 -6.99 6.13
CA PHE A 99 -9.95 -7.72 4.89
C PHE A 99 -9.11 -7.15 3.76
N ARG A 100 -8.38 -8.03 3.09
CA ARG A 100 -7.44 -7.65 2.02
C ARG A 100 -8.13 -7.53 0.67
N ASP A 101 -9.17 -8.32 0.47
CA ASP A 101 -9.96 -8.33 -0.75
C ASP A 101 -11.43 -8.63 -0.43
N ILE A 102 -12.31 -8.21 -1.33
CA ILE A 102 -13.76 -8.43 -1.25
C ILE A 102 -14.22 -8.95 -2.61
N VAL A 103 -14.82 -10.13 -2.62
CA VAL A 103 -15.22 -10.85 -3.83
C VAL A 103 -16.72 -11.11 -3.82
N GLU A 104 -17.31 -11.12 -5.00
CA GLU A 104 -18.74 -11.34 -5.19
C GLU A 104 -19.13 -12.80 -4.94
N GLU A 105 -20.25 -13.04 -4.27
CA GLU A 105 -20.91 -14.35 -4.21
C GLU A 105 -21.60 -14.70 -5.56
N PRO A 106 -21.55 -15.95 -6.04
CA PRO A 106 -20.85 -17.11 -5.46
C PRO A 106 -19.34 -17.01 -5.68
N LEU A 107 -18.56 -17.66 -4.80
CA LEU A 107 -17.10 -17.68 -4.91
C LEU A 107 -16.68 -18.28 -6.27
N LYS A 108 -15.96 -17.50 -7.08
CA LYS A 108 -15.54 -17.89 -8.43
C LYS A 108 -14.08 -18.36 -8.44
N PRO A 109 -13.69 -19.24 -9.38
CA PRO A 109 -12.30 -19.68 -9.53
C PRO A 109 -11.26 -18.54 -9.60
N ASP A 110 -11.56 -17.47 -10.33
CA ASP A 110 -10.63 -16.35 -10.50
C ASP A 110 -10.34 -15.61 -9.17
N ALA A 111 -11.36 -15.51 -8.30
CA ALA A 111 -11.22 -14.95 -6.97
C ALA A 111 -10.31 -15.81 -6.07
N VAL A 112 -10.43 -17.13 -6.17
CA VAL A 112 -9.56 -18.09 -5.45
C VAL A 112 -8.11 -17.96 -5.91
N SER A 113 -7.88 -17.91 -7.23
CA SER A 113 -6.54 -17.72 -7.79
C SER A 113 -5.89 -16.42 -7.33
N SER A 114 -6.64 -15.31 -7.35
CA SER A 114 -6.16 -13.99 -6.91
C SER A 114 -5.72 -14.02 -5.44
N ALA A 115 -6.54 -14.62 -4.56
CA ALA A 115 -6.24 -14.70 -3.14
C ALA A 115 -4.99 -15.55 -2.84
N LEU A 116 -4.84 -16.69 -3.52
CA LEU A 116 -3.67 -17.56 -3.40
C LEU A 116 -2.38 -16.89 -3.89
N ASP A 117 -2.45 -16.16 -5.01
CA ASP A 117 -1.34 -15.37 -5.52
C ASP A 117 -0.92 -14.28 -4.52
N GLN A 118 -1.88 -13.65 -3.86
CA GLN A 118 -1.63 -12.65 -2.82
C GLN A 118 -0.95 -13.26 -1.59
N ALA A 119 -1.41 -14.42 -1.11
CA ALA A 119 -0.79 -15.14 0.01
C ALA A 119 0.64 -15.60 -0.33
N SER A 120 0.83 -16.19 -1.50
CA SER A 120 2.14 -16.63 -1.99
C SER A 120 3.16 -15.48 -2.05
N ARG A 121 2.73 -14.27 -2.40
CA ARG A 121 3.60 -13.08 -2.40
C ARG A 121 4.01 -12.70 -0.98
N LEU A 122 3.06 -12.60 -0.06
CA LEU A 122 3.33 -12.29 1.36
C LEU A 122 4.34 -13.26 1.97
N MET A 123 4.26 -14.55 1.65
CA MET A 123 5.20 -15.55 2.17
C MET A 123 6.60 -15.46 1.56
N LYS A 124 6.69 -15.26 0.23
CA LYS A 124 7.97 -15.12 -0.47
C LYS A 124 8.74 -13.90 0.00
N HIS A 125 8.05 -12.81 0.31
CA HIS A 125 8.67 -11.61 0.86
C HIS A 125 9.20 -11.85 2.29
N ARG A 126 8.53 -12.66 3.12
CA ARG A 126 8.95 -12.94 4.50
C ARG A 126 10.01 -14.02 4.67
N ALA A 127 10.09 -15.01 3.77
CA ALA A 127 11.21 -15.96 3.75
C ALA A 127 12.56 -15.25 3.50
N SER A 128 12.54 -14.04 2.95
CA SER A 128 13.70 -13.17 2.82
C SER A 128 13.97 -12.27 4.04
N ALA A 129 13.07 -12.28 5.03
CA ALA A 129 13.09 -11.42 6.21
C ALA A 129 13.37 -12.16 7.53
N THR A 130 13.84 -13.42 7.50
CA THR A 130 14.38 -14.06 8.71
C THR A 130 15.82 -13.60 8.94
N PRO A 131 16.14 -12.86 10.02
CA PRO A 131 17.50 -12.43 10.28
C PRO A 131 18.31 -13.63 10.80
N SER A 132 18.94 -14.38 9.89
CA SER A 132 20.02 -15.29 10.29
C SER A 132 21.28 -14.44 10.52
N ALA A 133 21.52 -14.11 11.78
CA ALA A 133 22.77 -13.54 12.24
C ALA A 133 23.89 -14.56 12.06
N THR A 134 24.59 -14.54 10.93
CA THR A 134 26.02 -14.83 10.72
C THR A 134 26.29 -15.16 9.24
N ALA A 135 26.35 -14.15 8.38
CA ALA A 135 27.15 -14.15 7.15
C ALA A 135 27.18 -12.73 6.57
N PRO A 136 28.28 -12.27 5.93
CA PRO A 136 28.30 -10.98 5.25
C PRO A 136 27.25 -10.99 4.13
N PRO A 137 26.50 -9.90 3.90
CA PRO A 137 25.45 -9.91 2.90
C PRO A 137 26.11 -9.95 1.51
N GLU A 138 26.02 -11.10 0.85
CA GLU A 138 26.07 -11.13 -0.61
C GLU A 138 24.89 -10.30 -1.11
N ARG A 139 25.19 -9.31 -1.94
CA ARG A 139 24.22 -8.43 -2.60
C ARG A 139 23.27 -9.27 -3.46
N ILE A 140 22.17 -9.72 -2.87
CA ILE A 140 20.95 -10.01 -3.63
C ILE A 140 20.55 -8.66 -4.20
N THR A 141 20.67 -8.52 -5.52
CA THR A 141 20.21 -7.35 -6.26
C THR A 141 18.70 -7.20 -6.03
N ARG A 142 18.29 -6.48 -4.98
CA ARG A 142 16.94 -5.93 -4.90
C ARG A 142 16.75 -5.12 -6.19
N ARG A 143 15.64 -5.36 -6.89
CA ARG A 143 15.24 -4.42 -7.94
C ARG A 143 15.00 -3.09 -7.26
N ASP A 144 15.53 -2.01 -7.80
CA ASP A 144 15.26 -0.67 -7.29
C ASP A 144 13.75 -0.43 -7.27
N GLY A 145 13.30 0.24 -6.21
CA GLY A 145 11.92 0.66 -6.04
C GLY A 145 11.44 1.58 -7.15
N LYS A 146 10.13 1.66 -7.30
CA LYS A 146 9.49 2.51 -8.30
C LYS A 146 9.17 3.88 -7.73
N LEU A 147 9.67 4.91 -8.38
CA LEU A 147 9.36 6.30 -8.12
C LEU A 147 8.17 6.74 -8.98
N ILE A 148 7.10 7.15 -8.30
CA ILE A 148 5.84 7.60 -8.90
C ILE A 148 5.69 9.09 -8.58
N THR A 149 5.83 9.93 -9.59
CA THR A 149 5.69 11.38 -9.41
C THR A 149 4.28 11.81 -9.73
N VAL A 150 3.66 12.55 -8.82
CA VAL A 150 2.35 13.16 -9.02
C VAL A 150 2.54 14.64 -9.28
N MET A 151 2.21 15.08 -10.48
CA MET A 151 2.40 16.46 -10.93
C MET A 151 1.11 17.06 -11.46
N ALA A 152 1.07 18.39 -11.50
CA ALA A 152 0.00 19.15 -12.12
C ALA A 152 0.57 20.49 -12.58
N ALA A 153 0.08 21.00 -13.71
CA ALA A 153 0.50 22.32 -14.21
C ALA A 153 -0.39 23.48 -13.71
N LYS A 154 -1.17 23.23 -12.65
CA LYS A 154 -2.05 24.19 -11.99
C LYS A 154 -2.17 23.88 -10.50
N GLY A 155 -2.11 24.91 -9.67
CA GLY A 155 -2.38 24.79 -8.24
C GLY A 155 -3.87 24.53 -7.95
N GLY A 156 -4.16 23.71 -6.95
CA GLY A 156 -5.53 23.41 -6.54
C GLY A 156 -6.23 22.28 -7.31
N SER A 157 -5.54 21.58 -8.21
CA SER A 157 -6.10 20.46 -8.98
C SER A 157 -6.29 19.15 -8.20
N GLY A 158 -6.11 19.18 -6.88
CA GLY A 158 -6.17 17.98 -6.05
C GLY A 158 -4.95 17.05 -6.16
N LYS A 159 -3.85 17.50 -6.77
CA LYS A 159 -2.58 16.75 -6.90
C LYS A 159 -2.14 16.08 -5.59
N THR A 160 -2.04 16.85 -4.50
CA THR A 160 -1.62 16.33 -3.18
C THR A 160 -2.62 15.30 -2.64
N VAL A 161 -3.93 15.50 -2.88
CA VAL A 161 -4.96 14.52 -2.50
C VAL A 161 -4.80 13.22 -3.28
N VAL A 162 -4.53 13.29 -4.58
CA VAL A 162 -4.25 12.11 -5.41
C VAL A 162 -3.00 11.40 -4.91
N ALA A 163 -1.91 12.15 -4.66
CA ALA A 163 -0.65 11.60 -4.21
C ALA A 163 -0.76 10.88 -2.86
N THR A 164 -1.40 11.50 -1.86
CA THR A 164 -1.56 10.87 -0.53
C THR A 164 -2.47 9.65 -0.58
N ASN A 165 -3.53 9.66 -1.40
CA ASN A 165 -4.42 8.50 -1.55
C ASN A 165 -3.70 7.34 -2.25
N VAL A 166 -2.98 7.61 -3.34
CA VAL A 166 -2.19 6.58 -4.04
C VAL A 166 -1.16 5.98 -3.10
N ALA A 167 -0.39 6.81 -2.37
CA ALA A 167 0.60 6.34 -1.41
C ALA A 167 -0.02 5.51 -0.28
N THR A 168 -1.14 5.95 0.28
CA THR A 168 -1.84 5.25 1.36
C THR A 168 -2.43 3.91 0.90
N LEU A 169 -3.01 3.86 -0.30
CA LEU A 169 -3.54 2.61 -0.87
C LEU A 169 -2.42 1.61 -1.18
N LEU A 170 -1.33 2.09 -1.79
CA LEU A 170 -0.14 1.26 -2.01
C LEU A 170 0.41 0.71 -0.69
N ALA A 171 0.49 1.53 0.35
CA ALA A 171 0.96 1.09 1.67
C ALA A 171 0.05 0.02 2.29
N ARG A 172 -1.27 0.12 2.10
CA ARG A 172 -2.23 -0.89 2.59
C ARG A 172 -2.16 -2.21 1.82
N TRP A 173 -1.81 -2.17 0.55
CA TRP A 173 -1.67 -3.37 -0.29
C TRP A 173 -0.28 -3.99 -0.23
N SER A 174 0.71 -3.26 0.28
CA SER A 174 2.10 -3.68 0.41
C SER A 174 2.41 -4.07 1.87
N GLU A 175 3.63 -4.52 2.13
CA GLU A 175 4.09 -4.73 3.51
C GLU A 175 4.26 -3.37 4.23
N PRO A 176 3.93 -3.30 5.53
CA PRO A 176 4.12 -2.07 6.29
C PRO A 176 5.56 -1.57 6.22
N GLY A 177 5.74 -0.30 5.89
CA GLY A 177 7.04 0.34 5.79
C GLY A 177 7.76 0.15 4.45
N THR A 178 7.17 -0.52 3.45
CA THR A 178 7.79 -0.63 2.10
C THR A 178 7.35 0.44 1.12
N VAL A 179 6.42 1.33 1.52
CA VAL A 179 5.96 2.46 0.71
C VAL A 179 6.33 3.76 1.39
N ALA A 180 6.87 4.70 0.63
CA ALA A 180 7.18 6.04 1.10
C ALA A 180 6.45 7.13 0.30
N MET A 181 6.12 8.21 1.00
CA MET A 181 5.59 9.46 0.46
C MET A 181 6.61 10.57 0.68
N VAL A 182 6.96 11.31 -0.37
CA VAL A 182 7.86 12.46 -0.32
C VAL A 182 7.08 13.70 -0.71
N ASP A 183 7.06 14.68 0.19
CA ASP A 183 6.56 16.01 -0.12
C ASP A 183 7.69 16.87 -0.66
N ALA A 184 7.76 16.99 -1.99
CA ALA A 184 8.72 17.81 -2.71
C ALA A 184 8.17 19.22 -3.03
N ASN A 185 6.97 19.58 -2.55
CA ASN A 185 6.47 20.95 -2.60
C ASN A 185 7.05 21.77 -1.43
N LEU A 186 8.35 22.04 -1.48
CA LEU A 186 9.10 22.50 -0.30
C LEU A 186 8.67 23.84 0.29
N GLN A 187 7.98 24.69 -0.49
CA GLN A 187 7.49 25.98 0.00
C GLN A 187 6.12 25.87 0.66
N PHE A 188 5.25 25.00 0.17
CA PHE A 188 3.84 24.94 0.59
C PHE A 188 3.37 23.48 0.64
N GLY A 189 4.15 22.63 1.30
CA GLY A 189 3.89 21.20 1.39
C GLY A 189 2.75 20.89 2.35
N ASP A 190 1.71 20.25 1.84
CA ASP A 190 0.47 19.97 2.58
C ASP A 190 0.33 18.48 2.95
N VAL A 191 1.31 17.63 2.62
CA VAL A 191 1.19 16.17 2.82
C VAL A 191 1.00 15.81 4.29
N ALA A 192 1.77 16.43 5.18
CA ALA A 192 1.66 16.18 6.61
C ALA A 192 0.28 16.58 7.16
N LEU A 193 -0.26 17.70 6.69
CA LEU A 193 -1.60 18.18 7.04
C LEU A 193 -2.69 17.22 6.54
N VAL A 194 -2.63 16.83 5.26
CA VAL A 194 -3.60 15.92 4.64
C VAL A 194 -3.62 14.54 5.30
N LEU A 195 -2.45 14.04 5.69
CA LEU A 195 -2.30 12.75 6.37
C LEU A 195 -2.44 12.84 7.90
N GLN A 196 -2.68 14.04 8.43
CA GLN A 196 -2.84 14.29 9.87
C GLN A 196 -1.67 13.76 10.71
N VAL A 197 -0.44 13.94 10.23
CA VAL A 197 0.78 13.57 10.95
C VAL A 197 1.53 14.80 11.42
N ASP A 198 2.25 14.66 12.55
CA ASP A 198 3.09 15.70 13.12
C ASP A 198 4.58 15.30 12.96
N PRO A 199 5.23 15.70 11.86
CA PRO A 199 6.59 15.28 11.56
C PRO A 199 7.60 15.97 12.50
N LYS A 200 8.39 15.17 13.22
CA LYS A 200 9.48 15.68 14.09
C LYS A 200 10.71 16.12 13.31
N GLN A 201 10.88 15.57 12.12
CA GLN A 201 11.98 15.84 11.20
C GLN A 201 11.38 15.99 9.80
N THR A 202 12.05 16.77 8.96
CA THR A 202 11.63 17.06 7.60
C THR A 202 12.79 16.80 6.65
N ILE A 203 12.52 16.91 5.36
CA ILE A 203 13.55 16.84 4.31
C ILE A 203 14.71 17.83 4.52
N VAL A 204 14.51 18.94 5.26
CA VAL A 204 15.59 19.87 5.64
C VAL A 204 16.64 19.18 6.52
N ASN A 205 16.21 18.30 7.42
CA ASN A 205 17.12 17.56 8.30
C ASN A 205 17.98 16.59 7.47
N ALA A 206 17.37 15.91 6.49
CA ALA A 206 18.11 15.11 5.51
C ALA A 206 19.10 15.96 4.70
N ALA A 207 18.71 17.16 4.29
CA ALA A 207 19.58 18.04 3.52
C ALA A 207 20.78 18.58 4.31
N LYS A 208 20.61 18.81 5.62
CA LYS A 208 21.65 19.30 6.53
C LYS A 208 22.72 18.27 6.87
N GLU A 209 22.42 16.99 6.74
CA GLU A 209 23.38 15.91 7.01
C GLU A 209 24.55 15.92 6.01
N GLY A 210 24.31 16.35 4.77
CA GLY A 210 25.35 16.51 3.75
C GLY A 210 26.01 15.19 3.36
N GLU A 211 27.31 15.05 3.61
CA GLU A 211 28.10 13.85 3.23
C GLU A 211 27.74 12.59 4.04
N GLY A 212 27.11 12.75 5.21
CA GLY A 212 26.65 11.63 6.04
C GLY A 212 25.28 11.06 5.63
N LEU A 213 24.66 11.63 4.60
CA LEU A 213 23.32 11.24 4.17
C LEU A 213 23.33 9.83 3.56
N ASP A 214 22.83 8.86 4.33
CA ASP A 214 22.68 7.48 3.89
C ASP A 214 21.28 6.93 4.22
N ALA A 215 21.02 5.68 3.82
CA ALA A 215 19.74 5.01 4.06
C ALA A 215 19.41 4.85 5.56
N ALA A 216 20.43 4.68 6.42
CA ALA A 216 20.22 4.53 7.85
C ALA A 216 19.80 5.86 8.47
N PHE A 217 20.44 6.96 8.09
CA PHE A 217 20.07 8.31 8.51
C PHE A 217 18.67 8.68 8.01
N LEU A 218 18.37 8.44 6.72
CA LEU A 218 17.05 8.72 6.16
C LEU A 218 15.93 8.02 6.93
N ALA A 219 16.13 6.78 7.36
CA ALA A 219 15.15 6.06 8.16
C ALA A 219 14.79 6.77 9.48
N THR A 220 15.71 7.58 10.04
CA THR A 220 15.47 8.37 11.27
C THR A 220 14.70 9.67 11.04
N VAL A 221 14.71 10.17 9.80
CA VAL A 221 14.05 11.43 9.40
C VAL A 221 12.59 11.18 8.99
N LEU A 222 12.27 9.95 8.57
CA LEU A 222 10.94 9.58 8.13
C LEU A 222 9.94 9.52 9.28
N THR A 223 8.71 9.97 9.01
CA THR A 223 7.57 9.88 9.92
C THR A 223 6.73 8.65 9.60
N ASP A 224 6.35 7.92 10.63
CA ASP A 224 5.44 6.78 10.53
C ASP A 224 3.99 7.22 10.48
N HIS A 225 3.22 6.63 9.56
CA HIS A 225 1.77 6.77 9.50
C HIS A 225 1.07 5.44 9.82
N PRO A 226 -0.08 5.44 10.52
CA PRO A 226 -0.80 4.22 10.91
C PRO A 226 -1.16 3.26 9.76
N SER A 227 -1.15 3.71 8.50
CA SER A 227 -1.36 2.85 7.33
C SER A 227 -0.13 2.03 6.91
N GLY A 228 1.00 2.13 7.61
CA GLY A 228 2.28 1.55 7.20
C GLY A 228 3.04 2.39 6.17
N LEU A 229 2.59 3.63 5.89
CA LEU A 229 3.26 4.57 4.99
C LEU A 229 4.40 5.30 5.74
N LYS A 230 5.57 5.39 5.14
CA LYS A 230 6.66 6.26 5.60
C LYS A 230 6.56 7.63 4.92
N ILE A 231 6.73 8.72 5.67
CA ILE A 231 6.53 10.07 5.14
C ILE A 231 7.79 10.89 5.33
N MET A 232 8.31 11.42 4.23
CA MET A 232 9.27 12.52 4.22
C MET A 232 8.52 13.83 4.03
N ALA A 233 8.38 14.58 5.13
CA ALA A 233 7.67 15.84 5.13
C ALA A 233 8.52 16.96 4.50
N ALA A 234 7.83 17.89 3.83
CA ALA A 234 8.38 19.16 3.42
C ALA A 234 8.78 20.01 4.65
N PRO A 235 9.57 21.08 4.47
CA PRO A 235 9.86 22.01 5.55
C PRO A 235 8.58 22.57 6.18
N LEU A 236 8.57 22.75 7.51
CA LEU A 236 7.44 23.35 8.24
C LEU A 236 7.27 24.84 7.96
N GLU A 237 8.35 25.51 7.52
CA GLU A 237 8.34 26.92 7.15
C GLU A 237 8.92 27.09 5.73
N PRO A 238 8.27 27.87 4.85
CA PRO A 238 8.72 28.08 3.47
C PRO A 238 10.14 28.67 3.37
N ALA A 239 10.59 29.39 4.40
CA ALA A 239 11.92 30.00 4.46
C ALA A 239 13.06 28.97 4.37
N PHE A 240 12.80 27.70 4.69
CA PHE A 240 13.78 26.62 4.62
C PHE A 240 13.76 25.85 3.29
N ALA A 241 12.91 26.22 2.33
CA ALA A 241 12.81 25.53 1.04
C ALA A 241 14.12 25.58 0.22
N ASP A 242 14.87 26.67 0.36
CA ASP A 242 16.16 26.87 -0.32
C ASP A 242 17.31 26.10 0.37
N GLU A 243 17.09 25.58 1.60
CA GLU A 243 18.05 24.73 2.29
C GLU A 243 18.09 23.29 1.74
N VAL A 244 17.26 22.97 0.75
CA VAL A 244 17.21 21.66 0.09
C VAL A 244 17.56 21.83 -1.40
N PRO A 245 18.85 21.79 -1.75
CA PRO A 245 19.30 21.86 -3.13
C PRO A 245 18.75 20.72 -3.98
N THR A 246 18.52 20.96 -5.27
CA THR A 246 18.07 19.92 -6.21
C THR A 246 18.96 18.67 -6.21
N PRO A 247 20.31 18.76 -6.21
CA PRO A 247 21.18 17.58 -6.11
C PRO A 247 20.93 16.74 -4.86
N THR A 248 20.65 17.41 -3.73
CA THR A 248 20.35 16.76 -2.46
C THR A 248 18.99 16.06 -2.51
N LEU A 249 17.95 16.71 -3.03
CA LEU A 249 16.65 16.08 -3.24
C LEU A 249 16.79 14.83 -4.12
N THR A 250 17.52 14.92 -5.23
CA THR A 250 17.71 13.77 -6.11
C THR A 250 18.45 12.62 -5.44
N HIS A 251 19.47 12.93 -4.64
CA HIS A 251 20.19 11.92 -3.88
C HIS A 251 19.30 11.23 -2.83
N ILE A 252 18.45 12.01 -2.14
CA ILE A 252 17.44 11.48 -1.23
C ILE A 252 16.51 10.51 -1.96
N LEU A 253 15.99 10.90 -3.13
CA LEU A 253 15.10 10.05 -3.91
C LEU A 253 15.78 8.74 -4.35
N ASP A 254 17.05 8.81 -4.78
CA ASP A 254 17.82 7.63 -5.17
C ASP A 254 18.03 6.67 -3.98
N LEU A 255 18.33 7.18 -2.79
CA LEU A 255 18.40 6.38 -1.57
C LEU A 255 17.04 5.76 -1.21
N MET A 256 15.97 6.55 -1.30
CA MET A 256 14.61 6.08 -1.01
C MET A 256 14.17 4.98 -1.98
N LYS A 257 14.53 5.05 -3.27
CA LYS A 257 14.29 3.96 -4.22
C LYS A 257 15.01 2.66 -3.83
N GLY A 258 16.17 2.74 -3.18
CA GLY A 258 16.85 1.56 -2.63
C GLY A 258 16.21 1.00 -1.36
N MET A 259 15.44 1.82 -0.63
CA MET A 259 14.83 1.49 0.66
C MET A 259 13.39 0.97 0.55
N PHE A 260 12.62 1.44 -0.43
CA PHE A 260 11.18 1.23 -0.55
C PHE A 260 10.82 0.56 -1.88
N ASP A 261 9.75 -0.24 -1.91
CA ASP A 261 9.20 -0.80 -3.15
C ASP A 261 8.57 0.29 -4.02
N TYR A 262 7.95 1.28 -3.36
CA TYR A 262 7.28 2.42 -3.99
C TYR A 262 7.62 3.72 -3.27
N VAL A 263 8.00 4.74 -4.04
CA VAL A 263 8.21 6.11 -3.56
C VAL A 263 7.27 7.03 -4.33
N VAL A 264 6.24 7.54 -3.68
CA VAL A 264 5.31 8.52 -4.27
C VAL A 264 5.81 9.93 -3.95
N VAL A 265 5.93 10.77 -4.97
CA VAL A 265 6.46 12.13 -4.84
C VAL A 265 5.37 13.15 -5.19
N ASP A 266 4.99 14.00 -4.25
CA ASP A 266 4.13 15.17 -4.49
C ASP A 266 4.98 16.39 -4.80
N THR A 267 4.74 17.06 -5.92
CA THR A 267 5.59 18.19 -6.37
C THR A 267 4.88 19.53 -6.27
N ALA A 268 5.61 20.64 -6.42
CA ALA A 268 4.99 21.94 -6.68
C ALA A 268 4.33 21.98 -8.07
N PRO A 269 3.33 22.85 -8.31
CA PRO A 269 2.69 23.01 -9.62
C PRO A 269 3.49 23.91 -10.58
N ALA A 270 4.82 23.83 -10.53
CA ALA A 270 5.75 24.64 -11.32
C ALA A 270 6.72 23.72 -12.08
N LEU A 271 6.96 24.04 -13.36
CA LEU A 271 7.93 23.32 -14.20
C LEU A 271 9.29 23.99 -14.07
N ASP A 272 9.96 23.71 -12.96
CA ASP A 272 11.31 24.18 -12.65
C ASP A 272 12.35 23.04 -12.72
N ASP A 273 13.63 23.38 -12.56
CA ASP A 273 14.73 22.42 -12.59
C ASP A 273 14.55 21.29 -11.57
N ARG A 274 13.89 21.59 -10.45
CA ARG A 274 13.62 20.61 -9.40
C ARG A 274 12.60 19.58 -9.88
N LEU A 275 11.47 20.01 -10.45
CA LEU A 275 10.49 19.10 -11.02
C LEU A 275 11.11 18.25 -12.14
N LEU A 276 11.87 18.86 -13.04
CA LEU A 276 12.54 18.13 -14.13
C LEU A 276 13.47 17.04 -13.59
N ALA A 277 14.29 17.35 -12.58
CA ALA A 277 15.19 16.38 -11.97
C ALA A 277 14.46 15.23 -11.25
N VAL A 278 13.27 15.49 -10.70
CA VAL A 278 12.40 14.44 -10.15
C VAL A 278 11.84 13.58 -11.29
N LEU A 279 11.31 14.18 -12.35
CA LEU A 279 10.72 13.48 -13.50
C LEU A 279 11.71 12.57 -14.22
N GLU A 280 12.98 12.98 -14.35
CA GLU A 280 14.05 12.16 -14.92
C GLU A 280 14.30 10.84 -14.15
N ARG A 281 13.87 10.76 -12.88
CA ARG A 281 14.02 9.58 -12.01
C ARG A 281 12.75 8.75 -11.87
N SER A 282 11.62 9.26 -12.35
CA SER A 282 10.31 8.64 -12.20
C SER A 282 10.11 7.51 -13.18
N GLU A 283 9.77 6.32 -12.69
CA GLU A 283 9.27 5.23 -13.51
C GLU A 283 7.84 5.51 -14.02
N GLN A 284 7.06 6.27 -13.24
CA GLN A 284 5.70 6.64 -13.59
C GLN A 284 5.41 8.09 -13.20
N VAL A 285 4.64 8.76 -14.06
CA VAL A 285 4.18 10.13 -13.82
C VAL A 285 2.66 10.16 -13.89
N LEU A 286 2.03 10.60 -12.80
CA LEU A 286 0.60 10.85 -12.70
C LEU A 286 0.36 12.35 -12.89
N PHE A 287 -0.15 12.73 -14.06
CA PHE A 287 -0.49 14.11 -14.37
C PHE A 287 -1.95 14.39 -14.00
N VAL A 288 -2.17 15.22 -12.99
CA VAL A 288 -3.52 15.60 -12.52
C VAL A 288 -4.01 16.85 -13.26
N VAL A 289 -5.18 16.73 -13.88
CA VAL A 289 -5.79 17.76 -14.74
C VAL A 289 -7.25 17.96 -14.33
N ASP A 290 -7.61 19.20 -14.01
CA ASP A 290 -9.01 19.61 -13.82
C ASP A 290 -9.74 19.81 -15.14
N MET A 291 -11.07 19.67 -15.12
CA MET A 291 -11.97 19.95 -16.25
C MET A 291 -12.20 21.46 -16.47
N ASP A 292 -11.13 22.25 -16.51
CA ASP A 292 -11.17 23.68 -16.84
C ASP A 292 -10.15 24.07 -17.91
N LEU A 293 -10.45 25.17 -18.62
CA LEU A 293 -9.64 25.62 -19.75
C LEU A 293 -8.19 25.96 -19.37
N PRO A 294 -7.90 26.69 -18.27
CA PRO A 294 -6.53 26.91 -17.82
C PRO A 294 -5.76 25.61 -17.56
N SER A 295 -6.39 24.65 -16.88
CA SER A 295 -5.79 23.35 -16.57
C SER A 295 -5.42 22.57 -17.83
N ILE A 296 -6.34 22.47 -18.80
CA ILE A 296 -6.09 21.79 -20.08
C ILE A 296 -4.98 22.50 -20.87
N LYS A 297 -5.01 23.84 -20.94
CA LYS A 297 -3.96 24.62 -21.63
C LYS A 297 -2.60 24.36 -21.01
N ASN A 298 -2.50 24.42 -19.68
CA ASN A 298 -1.23 24.22 -18.97
C ASN A 298 -0.73 22.77 -19.08
N ALA A 299 -1.64 21.79 -19.02
CA ALA A 299 -1.30 20.38 -19.24
C ALA A 299 -0.73 20.14 -20.63
N LYS A 300 -1.34 20.73 -21.67
CA LYS A 300 -0.80 20.68 -23.04
C LYS A 300 0.61 21.25 -23.09
N LEU A 301 0.85 22.44 -22.54
CA LEU A 301 2.18 23.08 -22.56
C LEU A 301 3.23 22.22 -21.84
N ALA A 302 2.88 21.64 -20.69
CA ALA A 302 3.78 20.79 -19.92
C ALA A 302 4.12 19.47 -20.61
N LEU A 303 3.22 18.92 -21.44
CA LEU A 303 3.46 17.69 -22.21
C LEU A 303 4.22 17.93 -23.53
N GLU A 304 4.21 19.16 -24.04
CA GLU A 304 4.94 19.57 -25.26
C GLU A 304 6.35 20.09 -24.96
N THR A 305 6.71 20.25 -23.69
CA THR A 305 8.05 20.68 -23.21
C THR A 305 8.92 19.47 -22.95
#